data_AF-A0A371LVL3-F1
#
_entry.id   AF-A0A371LVL3-F1
#
_cell.length_a   1.000
_cell.length_b   1.000
_cell.length_c   1.000
_cell.angle_alpha   90.00
_cell.angle_beta   90.00
_cell.angle_gamma   90.00
#
_symmetry.space_group_name_H-M   'P 1'
#
loop_
_entity.id
_entity.type
_entity.pdbx_description
1 polymer ?
#
loop_
_entity_poly.entity_id
_entity_poly.type
_entity_poly.pdbx_seq_one_letter_code
_entity_poly.pdbx_strand_id
1 'polypeptide(L)'
;MGLRKPPLYDVHADAGATFTEFGGWDMPVEYDSIKAEHVAVRESVGIFDVSHMSELEVSGPDATALMQRLTTNDVTALEPGDSQYSAIVNDEGVIIDDTVVYRLPDRDERVYLFIPNAGHDEEMYDRWTSFRDDWDLDATVEDVTEDWAMFAVQGPDALDSVTDAAPDAALGDLSKFQATFADVAGVECWVARTGYTGEDGFEVLCPWDDAETVWSALDATPCGLGSRDTLRLEMGYLLSGQDFDPETEPRTPYEAGIGFVVKLDTEFVGRDALEQQSEAGVDETFVGFALLDRGVPRHGYDIADEDGEVIGVVTSGTMSPTLSEPIGLGYVPVEYADDETEISVLVRGREKRAVIVTPPFIN
;
A
#
# COMPACT_ATOMS: atom_id res chain seq x y z
N MET A 1 0.10 11.01 -22.60
CA MET A 1 1.11 12.04 -22.23
C MET A 1 2.45 11.33 -22.01
N GLY A 2 3.54 12.04 -21.71
CA GLY A 2 4.75 11.37 -21.22
C GLY A 2 4.53 10.89 -19.78
N LEU A 3 5.36 9.95 -19.31
CA LEU A 3 5.37 9.54 -17.90
C LEU A 3 5.77 10.72 -17.00
N ARG A 4 5.15 10.80 -15.81
CA ARG A 4 5.58 11.68 -14.72
C ARG A 4 6.91 11.19 -14.16
N LYS A 5 7.65 12.06 -13.47
CA LYS A 5 8.97 11.73 -12.92
C LYS A 5 9.05 12.13 -11.45
N PRO A 6 9.55 11.25 -10.56
CA PRO A 6 9.73 11.57 -9.16
C PRO A 6 10.75 12.72 -8.98
N PRO A 7 10.77 13.40 -7.81
CA PRO A 7 11.66 14.54 -7.58
C PRO A 7 13.13 14.15 -7.70
N LEU A 8 13.44 12.88 -7.42
CA LEU A 8 14.79 12.32 -7.44
C LEU A 8 15.12 11.52 -8.70
N TYR A 9 14.36 11.69 -9.79
CA TYR A 9 14.58 10.91 -11.02
C TYR A 9 16.05 10.91 -11.48
N ASP A 10 16.67 12.09 -11.57
CA ASP A 10 18.05 12.21 -12.04
C ASP A 10 19.05 11.62 -11.02
N VAL A 11 18.76 11.74 -9.72
CA VAL A 11 19.56 11.13 -8.64
C VAL A 11 19.55 9.61 -8.75
N HIS A 12 18.37 9.01 -9.00
CA HIS A 12 18.24 7.57 -9.20
C HIS A 12 18.96 7.09 -10.46
N ALA A 13 18.86 7.87 -11.55
CA ALA A 13 19.54 7.55 -12.80
C ALA A 13 21.08 7.59 -12.64
N ASP A 14 21.60 8.59 -11.94
CA ASP A 14 23.02 8.72 -11.63
C ASP A 14 23.52 7.61 -10.66
N ALA A 15 22.64 7.12 -9.79
CA ALA A 15 22.88 5.95 -8.94
C ALA A 15 22.82 4.61 -9.69
N GLY A 16 22.49 4.62 -10.99
CA GLY A 16 22.47 3.43 -11.85
C GLY A 16 21.16 2.64 -11.83
N ALA A 17 20.07 3.23 -11.34
CA ALA A 17 18.76 2.60 -11.34
C ALA A 17 18.30 2.23 -12.76
N THR A 18 17.59 1.11 -12.85
CA THR A 18 16.75 0.79 -14.02
C THR A 18 15.32 1.24 -13.74
N PHE A 19 14.59 1.67 -14.78
CA PHE A 19 13.28 2.29 -14.61
C PHE A 19 12.16 1.50 -15.31
N THR A 20 10.94 1.65 -14.82
CA THR A 20 9.69 1.16 -15.43
C THR A 20 8.58 2.18 -15.30
N GLU A 21 7.59 2.06 -16.19
CA GLU A 21 6.29 2.67 -15.99
C GLU A 21 5.57 1.98 -14.82
N PHE A 22 5.10 2.78 -13.85
CA PHE A 22 4.26 2.34 -12.74
C PHE A 22 3.32 3.48 -12.32
N GLY A 23 2.00 3.27 -12.36
CA GLY A 23 1.01 4.30 -11.99
C GLY A 23 1.11 5.60 -12.81
N GLY A 24 1.60 5.55 -14.06
CA GLY A 24 1.84 6.75 -14.88
C GLY A 24 3.18 7.47 -14.60
N TRP A 25 4.02 6.94 -13.71
CA TRP A 25 5.34 7.45 -13.36
C TRP A 25 6.48 6.60 -13.91
N ASP A 26 7.64 7.22 -14.16
CA ASP A 26 8.89 6.56 -14.52
C ASP A 26 9.74 6.32 -13.27
N MET A 27 9.62 5.13 -12.66
CA MET A 27 10.12 4.82 -11.32
C MET A 27 11.24 3.79 -11.31
N PRO A 28 12.19 3.87 -10.36
CA PRO A 28 13.27 2.90 -10.22
C PRO A 28 12.74 1.51 -9.83
N VAL A 29 13.09 0.49 -10.63
CA VAL A 29 12.76 -0.93 -10.39
C VAL A 29 13.78 -1.61 -9.50
N GLU A 30 15.06 -1.37 -9.76
CA GLU A 30 16.20 -1.89 -9.03
C GLU A 30 17.45 -1.04 -9.31
N TYR A 31 18.40 -1.05 -8.36
CA TYR A 31 19.70 -0.38 -8.39
C TYR A 31 20.84 -1.39 -8.54
N ASP A 32 20.93 -2.38 -7.63
CA ASP A 32 21.94 -3.46 -7.69
C ASP A 32 21.30 -4.78 -8.13
N SER A 33 20.38 -5.28 -7.29
CA SER A 33 19.46 -6.35 -7.66
C SER A 33 18.31 -6.39 -6.66
N ILE A 34 17.13 -6.78 -7.14
CA ILE A 34 15.94 -7.01 -6.29
C ILE A 34 16.28 -7.85 -5.04
N LYS A 35 17.11 -8.88 -5.18
CA LYS A 35 17.48 -9.74 -4.06
C LYS A 35 18.37 -9.03 -3.03
N ALA A 36 19.36 -8.26 -3.47
CA ALA A 36 20.25 -7.55 -2.55
C ALA A 36 19.49 -6.47 -1.77
N GLU A 37 18.63 -5.73 -2.45
CA GLU A 37 17.76 -4.71 -1.86
C GLU A 37 16.76 -5.32 -0.87
N HIS A 38 16.11 -6.42 -1.23
CA HIS A 38 15.21 -7.14 -0.34
C HIS A 38 15.94 -7.59 0.94
N VAL A 39 17.14 -8.16 0.81
CA VAL A 39 17.96 -8.56 1.96
C VAL A 39 18.36 -7.36 2.80
N ALA A 40 18.68 -6.21 2.19
CA ALA A 40 19.00 -4.99 2.94
C ALA A 40 17.82 -4.54 3.82
N VAL A 41 16.58 -4.60 3.33
CA VAL A 41 15.41 -4.29 4.16
C VAL A 41 15.22 -5.32 5.28
N ARG A 42 15.39 -6.61 5.01
CA ARG A 42 15.21 -7.67 6.02
C ARG A 42 16.28 -7.68 7.10
N GLU A 43 17.53 -7.37 6.74
CA GLU A 43 18.69 -7.55 7.62
C GLU A 43 19.25 -6.23 8.18
N SER A 44 18.92 -5.08 7.58
CA SER A 44 19.39 -3.77 8.04
C SER A 44 18.37 -2.65 7.78
N VAL A 45 18.56 -1.85 6.74
CA VAL A 45 17.68 -0.74 6.35
C VAL A 45 17.79 -0.48 4.85
N GLY A 46 16.62 -0.41 4.21
CA GLY A 46 16.44 0.07 2.84
C GLY A 46 15.60 1.33 2.79
N ILE A 47 15.80 2.14 1.76
CA ILE A 47 15.02 3.34 1.49
C ILE A 47 14.41 3.26 0.09
N PHE A 48 13.10 3.53 0.00
CA PHE A 48 12.34 3.56 -1.24
C PHE A 48 11.90 5.00 -1.52
N ASP A 49 12.08 5.45 -2.76
CA ASP A 49 11.38 6.63 -3.24
C ASP A 49 9.96 6.24 -3.63
N VAL A 50 9.01 6.68 -2.81
CA VAL A 50 7.58 6.44 -3.01
C VAL A 50 6.82 7.72 -3.33
N SER A 51 7.50 8.77 -3.80
CA SER A 51 6.91 10.06 -4.22
C SER A 51 6.03 9.96 -5.48
N HIS A 52 5.71 8.74 -5.93
CA HIS A 52 4.75 8.46 -6.98
C HIS A 52 3.37 8.10 -6.42
N MET A 53 3.29 7.79 -5.12
CA MET A 53 2.03 7.73 -4.40
C MET A 53 1.31 9.07 -4.56
N SER A 54 0.00 9.05 -4.47
CA SER A 54 -0.79 10.28 -4.54
C SER A 54 -0.97 10.84 -3.14
N GLU A 55 -1.13 12.16 -3.02
CA GLU A 55 -1.35 12.82 -1.75
C GLU A 55 -2.47 13.85 -1.88
N LEU A 56 -3.52 13.70 -1.05
CA LEU A 56 -4.63 14.65 -1.00
C LEU A 56 -4.87 15.15 0.42
N GLU A 57 -5.03 16.45 0.55
CA GLU A 57 -5.41 17.11 1.80
C GLU A 57 -6.90 17.45 1.79
N VAL A 58 -7.57 17.16 2.91
CA VAL A 58 -8.97 17.51 3.16
C VAL A 58 -9.06 18.29 4.45
N SER A 59 -9.48 19.55 4.33
CA SER A 59 -9.55 20.48 5.46
C SER A 59 -10.91 21.16 5.57
N GLY A 60 -11.12 21.90 6.67
CA GLY A 60 -12.32 22.69 6.92
C GLY A 60 -13.33 22.05 7.89
N PRO A 61 -14.43 22.75 8.20
CA PRO A 61 -15.39 22.34 9.22
C PRO A 61 -16.02 20.96 9.01
N ASP A 62 -16.28 20.58 7.75
CA ASP A 62 -16.92 19.31 7.40
C ASP A 62 -15.93 18.25 6.88
N ALA A 63 -14.62 18.47 7.01
CA ALA A 63 -13.59 17.52 6.56
C ALA A 63 -13.77 16.11 7.13
N THR A 64 -14.05 15.99 8.43
CA THR A 64 -14.32 14.69 9.07
C THR A 64 -15.56 14.02 8.49
N ALA A 65 -16.62 14.78 8.18
CA ALA A 65 -17.84 14.22 7.61
C ALA A 65 -17.63 13.72 6.18
N LEU A 66 -16.87 14.48 5.38
CA LEU A 66 -16.49 14.07 4.02
C LEU A 66 -15.62 12.81 4.04
N MET A 67 -14.54 12.82 4.83
CA MET A 67 -13.65 11.67 4.97
C MET A 67 -14.40 10.44 5.46
N GLN A 68 -15.20 10.56 6.54
CA GLN A 68 -15.94 9.43 7.10
C GLN A 68 -16.87 8.78 6.09
N ARG A 69 -17.52 9.58 5.23
CA ARG A 69 -18.48 9.05 4.26
C ARG A 69 -17.84 8.40 3.03
N LEU A 70 -16.55 8.65 2.78
CA LEU A 70 -15.83 8.15 1.61
C LEU A 70 -14.80 7.07 1.92
N THR A 71 -14.56 6.79 3.20
CA THR A 71 -13.65 5.73 3.66
C THR A 71 -14.38 4.73 4.54
N THR A 72 -14.05 3.44 4.42
CA THR A 72 -14.73 2.37 5.18
C THR A 72 -14.38 2.31 6.67
N ASN A 73 -13.23 2.87 7.07
CA ASN A 73 -12.79 2.89 8.46
C ASN A 73 -13.31 4.11 9.24
N ASP A 74 -13.24 4.09 10.57
CA ASP A 74 -13.74 5.16 11.43
C ASP A 74 -12.69 6.26 11.57
N VAL A 75 -12.77 7.32 10.76
CA VAL A 75 -11.84 8.46 10.82
C VAL A 75 -12.09 9.37 12.01
N THR A 76 -13.21 9.19 12.73
CA THR A 76 -13.50 9.95 13.96
C THR A 76 -12.70 9.43 15.15
N ALA A 77 -12.19 8.20 15.07
CA ALA A 77 -11.32 7.59 16.07
C ALA A 77 -9.89 8.14 16.06
N LEU A 78 -9.45 8.80 14.98
CA LEU A 78 -8.09 9.33 14.84
C LEU A 78 -7.85 10.56 15.73
N GLU A 79 -6.84 10.50 16.61
CA GLU A 79 -6.27 11.67 17.29
C GLU A 79 -5.26 12.38 16.36
N PRO A 80 -4.92 13.67 16.59
CA PRO A 80 -3.90 14.31 15.75
C PRO A 80 -2.56 13.59 15.94
N GLY A 81 -1.91 13.21 14.84
CA GLY A 81 -0.73 12.35 14.86
C GLY A 81 -1.04 10.86 14.60
N ASP A 82 -2.30 10.44 14.62
CA ASP A 82 -2.65 9.07 14.27
C ASP A 82 -2.88 8.90 12.77
N SER A 83 -2.69 7.67 12.30
CA SER A 83 -3.14 7.23 10.98
C SER A 83 -3.85 5.90 11.03
N GLN A 84 -4.54 5.57 9.95
CA GLN A 84 -5.13 4.24 9.77
C GLN A 84 -5.20 3.86 8.30
N TYR A 85 -5.11 2.57 8.06
CA TYR A 85 -5.43 1.98 6.77
C TYR A 85 -6.96 1.91 6.58
N SER A 86 -7.44 2.19 5.37
CA SER A 86 -8.85 2.14 5.01
C SER A 86 -9.03 1.75 3.54
N ALA A 87 -10.19 1.21 3.20
CA ALA A 87 -10.61 1.07 1.82
C ALA A 87 -11.50 2.26 1.40
N ILE A 88 -11.51 2.52 0.10
CA ILE A 88 -12.42 3.41 -0.62
C ILE A 88 -13.24 2.53 -1.55
N VAL A 89 -14.56 2.52 -1.40
CA VAL A 89 -15.43 1.61 -2.15
C VAL A 89 -16.51 2.37 -2.94
N ASN A 90 -17.07 1.71 -3.96
CA ASN A 90 -18.24 2.20 -4.67
C ASN A 90 -19.55 1.81 -3.92
N ASP A 91 -20.71 2.18 -4.47
CA ASP A 91 -22.02 1.90 -3.87
C ASP A 91 -22.33 0.39 -3.76
N GLU A 92 -21.65 -0.45 -4.54
CA GLU A 92 -21.76 -1.91 -4.53
C GLU A 92 -20.77 -2.57 -3.55
N GLY A 93 -19.95 -1.78 -2.85
CA GLY A 93 -18.95 -2.27 -1.91
C GLY A 93 -17.63 -2.74 -2.55
N VAL A 94 -17.48 -2.59 -3.87
CA VAL A 94 -16.25 -2.93 -4.59
C VAL A 94 -15.18 -1.89 -4.29
N ILE A 95 -13.97 -2.34 -4.00
CA ILE A 95 -12.80 -1.50 -3.74
C ILE A 95 -12.44 -0.74 -5.02
N ILE A 96 -12.44 0.58 -4.90
CA ILE A 96 -11.90 1.49 -5.91
C ILE A 96 -10.41 1.70 -5.62
N ASP A 97 -10.08 1.93 -4.36
CA ASP A 97 -8.71 2.08 -3.90
C ASP A 97 -8.57 1.71 -2.41
N ASP A 98 -7.34 1.49 -1.96
CA ASP A 98 -6.98 1.45 -0.55
C ASP A 98 -6.02 2.59 -0.20
N THR A 99 -6.03 3.01 1.07
CA THR A 99 -5.30 4.23 1.45
C THR A 99 -4.91 4.22 2.92
N VAL A 100 -3.85 4.97 3.25
CA VAL A 100 -3.57 5.39 4.62
C VAL A 100 -4.09 6.81 4.82
N VAL A 101 -4.95 7.01 5.82
CA VAL A 101 -5.46 8.31 6.23
C VAL A 101 -4.69 8.76 7.47
N TYR A 102 -4.01 9.91 7.39
CA TYR A 102 -3.40 10.62 8.50
C TYR A 102 -4.34 11.71 9.00
N ARG A 103 -4.42 11.87 10.32
CA ARG A 103 -4.94 13.10 10.92
C ARG A 103 -3.77 14.00 11.31
N LEU A 104 -3.60 15.10 10.60
CA LEU A 104 -2.54 16.06 10.92
C LEU A 104 -2.86 16.84 12.21
N PRO A 105 -1.86 17.38 12.91
CA PRO A 105 -2.05 18.30 14.03
C PRO A 105 -2.94 19.48 13.62
N ASP A 106 -3.96 19.76 14.44
CA ASP A 106 -4.83 20.91 14.21
C ASP A 106 -3.98 22.20 14.23
N ARG A 107 -3.93 22.93 13.11
CA ARG A 107 -3.35 24.28 13.03
C ARG A 107 -4.46 25.31 13.26
N ASP A 108 -4.97 25.91 12.19
CA ASP A 108 -6.15 26.79 12.23
C ASP A 108 -7.46 26.01 12.01
N GLU A 109 -7.39 24.87 11.34
CA GLU A 109 -8.49 23.96 11.06
C GLU A 109 -8.03 22.50 11.14
N ARG A 110 -9.00 21.59 11.12
CA ARG A 110 -8.76 20.15 11.07
C ARG A 110 -8.35 19.78 9.65
N VAL A 111 -7.29 18.96 9.54
CA VAL A 111 -6.77 18.49 8.25
C VAL A 111 -6.56 16.99 8.30
N TYR A 112 -7.02 16.31 7.25
CA TYR A 112 -6.65 14.93 6.95
C TYR A 112 -5.77 14.93 5.71
N LEU A 113 -4.69 14.16 5.74
CA LEU A 113 -3.89 13.83 4.58
C LEU A 113 -4.14 12.35 4.29
N PHE A 114 -4.51 11.99 3.07
CA PHE A 114 -4.62 10.58 2.69
C PHE A 114 -3.79 10.28 1.45
N ILE A 115 -3.34 9.03 1.36
CA ILE A 115 -2.37 8.58 0.37
C ILE A 115 -3.01 7.54 -0.54
N PRO A 116 -3.68 7.92 -1.65
CA PRO A 116 -4.13 6.96 -2.66
C PRO A 116 -2.97 6.28 -3.36
N ASN A 117 -3.25 5.17 -4.04
CA ASN A 117 -2.25 4.52 -4.87
C ASN A 117 -1.82 5.40 -6.05
N ALA A 118 -0.61 5.14 -6.53
CA ALA A 118 -0.02 5.89 -7.63
C ALA A 118 -0.91 5.93 -8.88
N GLY A 119 -1.23 7.15 -9.34
CA GLY A 119 -2.08 7.38 -10.51
C GLY A 119 -3.58 7.48 -10.20
N HIS A 120 -3.97 7.44 -8.93
CA HIS A 120 -5.36 7.62 -8.49
C HIS A 120 -5.64 9.06 -7.98
N ASP A 121 -4.67 9.97 -8.06
CA ASP A 121 -4.80 11.38 -7.65
C ASP A 121 -5.99 12.08 -8.30
N GLU A 122 -6.06 12.11 -9.64
CA GLU A 122 -7.14 12.79 -10.37
C GLU A 122 -8.51 12.16 -10.06
N GLU A 123 -8.58 10.82 -10.00
CA GLU A 123 -9.82 10.10 -9.69
C GLU A 123 -10.31 10.39 -8.26
N MET A 124 -9.41 10.34 -7.27
CA MET A 124 -9.77 10.60 -5.88
C MET A 124 -10.09 12.07 -5.65
N TYR A 125 -9.39 13.00 -6.30
CA TYR A 125 -9.69 14.43 -6.25
C TYR A 125 -11.10 14.72 -6.77
N ASP A 126 -11.42 14.22 -7.98
CA ASP A 126 -12.73 14.41 -8.60
C ASP A 126 -13.84 13.76 -7.76
N ARG A 127 -13.58 12.57 -7.21
CA ARG A 127 -14.52 11.89 -6.31
C ARG A 127 -14.82 12.71 -5.06
N TRP A 128 -13.79 13.15 -4.33
CA TRP A 128 -13.96 13.90 -3.09
C TRP A 128 -14.66 15.24 -3.33
N THR A 129 -14.26 15.96 -4.37
CA THR A 129 -14.85 17.26 -4.71
C THR A 129 -16.30 17.13 -5.15
N SER A 130 -16.63 16.11 -5.96
CA SER A 130 -18.00 15.85 -6.39
C SER A 130 -18.92 15.52 -5.22
N PHE A 131 -18.51 14.61 -4.33
CA PHE A 131 -19.32 14.23 -3.17
C PHE A 131 -19.45 15.37 -2.15
N ARG A 132 -18.39 16.16 -1.94
CA ARG A 132 -18.48 17.38 -1.12
C ARG A 132 -19.56 18.32 -1.65
N ASP A 133 -19.54 18.60 -2.95
CA ASP A 133 -20.47 19.54 -3.59
C ASP A 133 -21.91 18.99 -3.57
N ASP A 134 -22.10 17.70 -3.88
CA ASP A 134 -23.40 17.03 -3.87
C ASP A 134 -24.02 16.96 -2.47
N TRP A 135 -23.18 16.87 -1.42
CA TRP A 135 -23.61 16.83 -0.03
C TRP A 135 -23.67 18.22 0.65
N ASP A 136 -23.36 19.30 -0.08
CA ASP A 136 -23.33 20.69 0.43
C ASP A 136 -22.45 20.84 1.69
N LEU A 137 -21.25 20.24 1.67
CA LEU A 137 -20.30 20.25 2.78
C LEU A 137 -19.28 21.41 2.68
N ASP A 138 -18.98 22.05 3.81
CA ASP A 138 -17.92 23.06 3.93
C ASP A 138 -16.57 22.39 4.20
N ALA A 139 -15.91 21.95 3.13
CA ALA A 139 -14.59 21.35 3.16
C ALA A 139 -13.74 21.80 1.95
N THR A 140 -12.44 21.88 2.12
CA THR A 140 -11.47 22.07 1.03
C THR A 140 -10.79 20.75 0.73
N VAL A 141 -10.56 20.47 -0.55
CA VAL A 141 -9.90 19.28 -1.05
C VAL A 141 -8.81 19.77 -1.99
N GLU A 142 -7.56 19.41 -1.72
CA GLU A 142 -6.38 19.80 -2.50
C GLU A 142 -5.60 18.55 -2.88
N ASP A 143 -5.22 18.46 -4.16
CA ASP A 143 -4.22 17.50 -4.63
C ASP A 143 -2.84 18.12 -4.40
N VAL A 144 -2.08 17.52 -3.49
CA VAL A 144 -0.76 17.96 -3.05
C VAL A 144 0.32 16.94 -3.44
N THR A 145 0.04 16.10 -4.44
CA THR A 145 0.92 15.01 -4.88
C THR A 145 2.31 15.49 -5.32
N GLU A 146 2.40 16.68 -5.92
CA GLU A 146 3.69 17.27 -6.33
C GLU A 146 4.19 18.35 -5.35
N ASP A 147 3.55 18.47 -4.18
CA ASP A 147 4.01 19.33 -3.08
C ASP A 147 4.82 18.54 -2.04
N TRP A 148 4.55 17.24 -1.89
CA TRP A 148 5.24 16.34 -0.98
C TRP A 148 6.04 15.27 -1.73
N ALA A 149 7.31 15.11 -1.40
CA ALA A 149 8.08 13.91 -1.69
C ALA A 149 7.94 12.93 -0.52
N MET A 150 7.87 11.62 -0.81
CA MET A 150 7.63 10.59 0.20
C MET A 150 8.68 9.48 0.11
N PHE A 151 9.34 9.19 1.23
CA PHE A 151 10.36 8.14 1.32
C PHE A 151 10.00 7.10 2.37
N ALA A 152 10.04 5.82 2.02
CA ALA A 152 9.85 4.74 2.97
C ALA A 152 11.22 4.19 3.41
N VAL A 153 11.59 4.41 4.68
CA VAL A 153 12.80 3.87 5.33
C VAL A 153 12.40 2.66 6.15
N GLN A 154 12.82 1.46 5.74
CA GLN A 154 12.23 0.20 6.19
C GLN A 154 13.33 -0.80 6.55
N GLY A 155 13.14 -1.52 7.66
CA GLY A 155 14.07 -2.53 8.16
C GLY A 155 14.38 -2.39 9.65
N PRO A 156 15.02 -3.39 10.28
CA PRO A 156 15.34 -3.38 11.71
C PRO A 156 16.18 -2.17 12.16
N ASP A 157 16.99 -1.58 11.28
CA ASP A 157 17.83 -0.41 11.57
C ASP A 157 17.16 0.92 11.13
N ALA A 158 15.90 0.90 10.69
CA ALA A 158 15.21 2.10 10.19
C ALA A 158 15.09 3.21 11.24
N LEU A 159 14.81 2.86 12.50
CA LEU A 159 14.71 3.83 13.60
C LEU A 159 16.02 4.58 13.80
N ASP A 160 17.15 3.88 13.76
CA ASP A 160 18.47 4.49 13.93
C ASP A 160 18.76 5.45 12.77
N SER A 161 18.49 5.02 11.53
CA SER A 161 18.66 5.85 10.32
C SER A 161 17.85 7.16 10.38
N VAL A 162 16.55 7.09 10.72
CA VAL A 162 15.72 8.30 10.81
C VAL A 162 16.07 9.18 12.02
N THR A 163 16.47 8.58 13.14
CA THR A 163 16.84 9.34 14.35
C THR A 163 18.16 10.07 14.16
N ASP A 164 19.13 9.47 13.47
CA ASP A 164 20.40 10.14 13.15
C ASP A 164 20.19 11.36 12.23
N ALA A 165 19.21 11.30 11.32
CA ALA A 165 18.82 12.41 10.47
C ALA A 165 17.94 13.48 11.18
N ALA A 166 17.26 13.09 12.27
CA ALA A 166 16.36 13.94 13.06
C ALA A 166 16.64 13.83 14.59
N PRO A 167 17.83 14.23 15.07
CA PRO A 167 18.30 13.90 16.42
C PRO A 167 17.52 14.56 17.57
N ASP A 168 16.76 15.62 17.27
CA ASP A 168 15.95 16.34 18.27
C ASP A 168 14.50 15.78 18.36
N ALA A 169 14.10 14.86 17.47
CA ALA A 169 12.77 14.26 17.46
C ALA A 169 12.71 12.96 18.26
N ALA A 170 11.65 12.78 19.05
CA ALA A 170 11.42 11.57 19.84
C ALA A 170 10.76 10.45 19.00
N LEU A 171 11.36 10.10 17.86
CA LEU A 171 10.76 9.15 16.90
C LEU A 171 10.58 7.74 17.47
N GLY A 172 11.42 7.34 18.43
CA GLY A 172 11.29 6.05 19.13
C GLY A 172 10.02 5.93 19.99
N ASP A 173 9.37 7.05 20.33
CA ASP A 173 8.13 7.07 21.11
C ASP A 173 6.88 6.87 20.23
N LEU A 174 7.00 6.99 18.89
CA LEU A 174 5.90 6.76 17.97
C LEU A 174 5.53 5.27 17.96
N SER A 175 4.28 4.94 18.23
CA SER A 175 3.75 3.60 17.96
C SER A 175 3.49 3.42 16.47
N LYS A 176 3.28 2.16 16.03
CA LYS A 176 2.85 1.88 14.65
C LYS A 176 1.59 2.68 14.31
N PHE A 177 1.52 3.25 13.10
CA PHE A 177 0.45 4.16 12.67
C PHE A 177 0.35 5.47 13.48
N GLN A 178 1.46 5.91 14.07
CA GLN A 178 1.60 7.26 14.61
C GLN A 178 2.63 8.05 13.83
N ALA A 179 2.47 9.37 13.84
CA ALA A 179 3.26 10.29 13.09
C ALA A 179 3.42 11.63 13.83
N THR A 180 4.47 12.34 13.49
CA THR A 180 4.74 13.69 14.00
C THR A 180 5.49 14.50 12.96
N PHE A 181 5.40 15.82 13.07
CA PHE A 181 6.38 16.68 12.43
C PHE A 181 7.74 16.57 13.15
N ALA A 182 8.82 16.50 12.37
CA ALA A 182 10.20 16.47 12.82
C ALA A 182 11.09 17.27 11.87
N ASP A 183 12.18 17.85 12.40
CA ASP A 183 13.24 18.44 11.58
C ASP A 183 14.18 17.32 11.13
N VAL A 184 14.20 17.03 9.82
CA VAL A 184 15.11 16.06 9.19
C VAL A 184 16.11 16.86 8.36
N ALA A 185 17.36 16.90 8.80
CA ALA A 185 18.42 17.68 8.14
C ALA A 185 18.09 19.16 7.85
N GLY A 186 17.34 19.83 8.74
CA GLY A 186 16.93 21.22 8.59
C GLY A 186 15.64 21.45 7.81
N VAL A 187 14.92 20.38 7.46
CA VAL A 187 13.65 20.40 6.71
C VAL A 187 12.53 19.89 7.62
N GLU A 188 11.41 20.62 7.70
CA GLU A 188 10.23 20.14 8.43
C GLU A 188 9.55 19.03 7.63
N CYS A 189 9.57 17.81 8.17
CA CYS A 189 9.02 16.61 7.55
C CYS A 189 7.90 16.02 8.40
N TRP A 190 6.90 15.43 7.77
CA TRP A 190 5.93 14.56 8.43
C TRP A 190 6.49 13.13 8.46
N VAL A 191 6.82 12.65 9.65
CA VAL A 191 7.44 11.34 9.86
C VAL A 191 6.43 10.40 10.51
N ALA A 192 6.06 9.35 9.79
CA ALA A 192 5.07 8.36 10.21
C ALA A 192 5.71 6.98 10.40
N ARG A 193 5.38 6.27 11.48
CA ARG A 193 5.79 4.87 11.69
C ARG A 193 4.84 3.92 10.96
N THR A 194 4.88 3.99 9.64
CA THR A 194 4.10 3.21 8.68
C THR A 194 5.03 2.53 7.67
N GLY A 195 4.49 1.60 6.90
CA GLY A 195 5.30 0.80 5.99
C GLY A 195 4.55 -0.30 5.26
N TYR A 196 5.19 -0.82 4.23
CA TYR A 196 4.61 -1.78 3.28
C TYR A 196 5.48 -3.04 3.12
N THR A 197 6.35 -3.32 4.08
CA THR A 197 7.39 -4.36 3.96
C THR A 197 7.23 -5.52 4.96
N GLY A 198 6.45 -5.30 6.03
CA GLY A 198 6.37 -6.21 7.18
C GLY A 198 7.43 -5.98 8.25
N GLU A 199 8.50 -5.25 7.91
CA GLU A 199 9.47 -4.79 8.91
C GLU A 199 8.92 -3.58 9.67
N ASP A 200 9.61 -3.23 10.77
CA ASP A 200 9.50 -1.89 11.33
C ASP A 200 10.08 -0.86 10.34
N GLY A 201 9.62 0.39 10.47
CA GLY A 201 10.02 1.42 9.53
C GLY A 201 9.21 2.69 9.66
N PHE A 202 9.63 3.67 8.88
CA PHE A 202 9.05 4.99 8.81
C PHE A 202 8.81 5.39 7.36
N GLU A 203 7.83 6.25 7.16
CA GLU A 203 7.61 7.02 5.95
C GLU A 203 7.85 8.49 6.28
N VAL A 204 8.70 9.14 5.49
CA VAL A 204 9.12 10.54 5.67
C VAL A 204 8.58 11.32 4.48
N LEU A 205 7.59 12.18 4.75
CA LEU A 205 7.07 13.13 3.78
C LEU A 205 7.78 14.48 4.00
N CYS A 206 8.31 15.06 2.92
CA CYS A 206 9.01 16.34 2.93
C CYS A 206 8.59 17.22 1.75
N PRO A 207 8.80 18.54 1.78
CA PRO A 207 8.54 19.38 0.62
C PRO A 207 9.28 18.87 -0.63
N TRP A 208 8.59 18.85 -1.77
CA TRP A 208 9.09 18.29 -3.03
C TRP A 208 10.48 18.81 -3.43
N ASP A 209 10.69 20.12 -3.28
CA ASP A 209 11.96 20.79 -3.63
C ASP A 209 13.13 20.45 -2.68
N ASP A 210 12.84 19.93 -1.48
CA ASP A 210 13.83 19.54 -0.47
C ASP A 210 14.14 18.03 -0.46
N ALA A 211 13.52 17.28 -1.37
CA ALA A 211 13.63 15.82 -1.52
C ALA A 211 15.08 15.31 -1.48
N GLU A 212 15.99 15.93 -2.24
CA GLU A 212 17.39 15.47 -2.33
C GLU A 212 18.13 15.67 -1.00
N THR A 213 17.82 16.75 -0.28
CA THR A 213 18.40 17.06 1.03
C THR A 213 18.01 15.99 2.04
N VAL A 214 16.72 15.66 2.11
CA VAL A 214 16.18 14.68 3.05
C VAL A 214 16.65 13.27 2.69
N TRP A 215 16.56 12.87 1.42
CA TRP A 215 17.04 11.58 0.93
C TRP A 215 18.52 11.34 1.27
N SER A 216 19.37 12.34 1.05
CA SER A 216 20.81 12.22 1.29
C SER A 216 21.18 12.16 2.77
N ALA A 217 20.27 12.56 3.67
CA ALA A 217 20.49 12.53 5.11
C ALA A 217 20.16 11.17 5.73
N LEU A 218 19.36 10.34 5.05
CA LEU A 218 18.91 9.03 5.51
C LEU A 218 19.90 7.96 5.05
N ASP A 219 20.73 7.47 5.98
CA ASP A 219 21.71 6.42 5.69
C ASP A 219 21.01 5.07 5.54
N ALA A 220 20.73 4.67 4.30
CA ALA A 220 20.01 3.45 3.96
C ALA A 220 20.34 2.97 2.54
N THR A 221 20.10 1.68 2.27
CA THR A 221 20.32 1.10 0.93
C THR A 221 19.17 1.50 0.00
N PRO A 222 19.41 2.18 -1.15
CA PRO A 222 18.35 2.47 -2.11
C PRO A 222 17.71 1.18 -2.65
N CYS A 223 16.39 1.12 -2.60
CA CYS A 223 15.59 -0.03 -3.01
C CYS A 223 14.52 0.41 -4.01
N GLY A 224 14.35 -0.37 -5.07
CA GLY A 224 13.39 -0.09 -6.13
C GLY A 224 12.06 -0.85 -5.99
N LEU A 225 11.15 -0.63 -6.94
CA LEU A 225 9.83 -1.26 -6.96
C LEU A 225 9.87 -2.79 -6.96
N GLY A 226 10.90 -3.41 -7.53
CA GLY A 226 11.00 -4.86 -7.60
C GLY A 226 11.21 -5.50 -6.22
N SER A 227 12.04 -4.90 -5.36
CA SER A 227 12.20 -5.36 -3.98
C SER A 227 10.98 -5.02 -3.13
N ARG A 228 10.36 -3.84 -3.33
CA ARG A 228 9.07 -3.46 -2.71
C ARG A 228 7.99 -4.52 -2.94
N ASP A 229 7.82 -4.98 -4.18
CA ASP A 229 6.84 -6.03 -4.52
C ASP A 229 7.14 -7.37 -3.86
N THR A 230 8.41 -7.78 -3.77
CA THR A 230 8.76 -9.03 -3.06
C THR A 230 8.51 -8.96 -1.56
N LEU A 231 8.77 -7.81 -0.92
CA LEU A 231 8.60 -7.62 0.53
C LEU A 231 7.12 -7.62 0.92
N ARG A 232 6.28 -6.87 0.20
CA ARG A 232 4.83 -6.81 0.46
C ARG A 232 4.16 -8.16 0.21
N LEU A 233 4.61 -8.91 -0.81
CA LEU A 233 4.02 -10.19 -1.17
C LEU A 233 4.32 -11.23 -0.09
N GLU A 234 5.52 -11.23 0.51
CA GLU A 234 5.83 -12.06 1.69
C GLU A 234 4.89 -11.79 2.87
N MET A 235 4.32 -10.58 2.97
CA MET A 235 3.33 -10.24 4.00
C MET A 235 1.88 -10.47 3.57
N GLY A 236 1.64 -10.77 2.30
CA GLY A 236 0.30 -10.85 1.72
C GLY A 236 -0.42 -9.50 1.66
N TYR A 237 0.32 -8.39 1.58
CA TYR A 237 -0.30 -7.08 1.39
C TYR A 237 -0.80 -6.92 -0.05
N LEU A 238 -1.98 -6.30 -0.18
CA LEU A 238 -2.67 -6.06 -1.44
C LEU A 238 -1.99 -4.96 -2.25
N LEU A 239 -1.95 -5.15 -3.57
CA LEU A 239 -1.48 -4.15 -4.54
C LEU A 239 -2.64 -3.73 -5.47
N SER A 240 -2.99 -2.45 -5.43
CA SER A 240 -3.96 -1.84 -6.35
C SER A 240 -3.57 -2.08 -7.82
N GLY A 241 -4.56 -2.38 -8.66
CA GLY A 241 -4.37 -2.76 -10.06
C GLY A 241 -3.84 -4.19 -10.28
N GLN A 242 -3.63 -4.98 -9.23
CA GLN A 242 -3.19 -6.38 -9.31
C GLN A 242 -4.07 -7.31 -8.47
N ASP A 243 -4.16 -7.05 -7.16
CA ASP A 243 -4.95 -7.86 -6.22
C ASP A 243 -6.38 -7.34 -6.06
N PHE A 244 -6.65 -6.12 -6.50
CA PHE A 244 -7.99 -5.59 -6.73
C PHE A 244 -7.92 -4.48 -7.78
N ASP A 245 -9.00 -4.32 -8.54
CA ASP A 245 -9.21 -3.23 -9.49
C ASP A 245 -10.71 -3.18 -9.83
N PRO A 246 -11.39 -2.02 -9.75
CA PRO A 246 -12.84 -1.97 -9.89
C PRO A 246 -13.35 -2.44 -11.27
N GLU A 247 -12.51 -2.46 -12.31
CA GLU A 247 -12.91 -2.89 -13.66
C GLU A 247 -12.44 -4.31 -14.00
N THR A 248 -11.20 -4.64 -13.67
CA THR A 248 -10.51 -5.86 -14.12
C THR A 248 -10.42 -6.96 -13.07
N GLU A 249 -10.46 -6.60 -11.78
CA GLU A 249 -10.40 -7.52 -10.64
C GLU A 249 -11.27 -6.99 -9.49
N PRO A 250 -12.60 -6.88 -9.69
CA PRO A 250 -13.48 -6.24 -8.72
C PRO A 250 -13.59 -7.08 -7.46
N ARG A 251 -13.15 -6.52 -6.33
CA ARG A 251 -13.13 -7.19 -5.03
C ARG A 251 -13.70 -6.29 -3.95
N THR A 252 -14.42 -6.88 -3.01
CA THR A 252 -14.87 -6.23 -1.79
C THR A 252 -13.81 -6.35 -0.68
N PRO A 253 -13.84 -5.49 0.35
CA PRO A 253 -12.94 -5.62 1.50
C PRO A 253 -12.99 -6.99 2.19
N TYR A 254 -14.14 -7.67 2.17
CA TYR A 254 -14.29 -9.00 2.78
C TYR A 254 -13.63 -10.09 1.94
N GLU A 255 -13.80 -10.07 0.62
CA GLU A 255 -13.12 -11.02 -0.28
C GLU A 255 -11.60 -10.80 -0.23
N ALA A 256 -11.15 -9.55 -0.21
CA ALA A 256 -9.73 -9.17 -0.20
C ALA A 256 -9.04 -9.36 1.16
N GLY A 257 -9.73 -9.90 2.17
CA GLY A 257 -9.14 -10.18 3.49
C GLY A 257 -8.87 -8.93 4.36
N ILE A 258 -9.34 -7.75 3.94
CA ILE A 258 -9.18 -6.48 4.67
C ILE A 258 -10.46 -6.03 5.39
N GLY A 259 -11.43 -6.91 5.60
CA GLY A 259 -12.71 -6.60 6.25
C GLY A 259 -12.59 -5.97 7.64
N PHE A 260 -11.43 -6.06 8.30
CA PHE A 260 -11.15 -5.38 9.58
C PHE A 260 -11.21 -3.85 9.50
N VAL A 261 -11.04 -3.26 8.30
CA VAL A 261 -11.18 -1.81 8.09
C VAL A 261 -12.63 -1.36 7.88
N VAL A 262 -13.59 -2.28 7.74
CA VAL A 262 -15.01 -1.93 7.51
C VAL A 262 -15.71 -1.70 8.85
N LYS A 263 -16.10 -0.44 9.13
CA LYS A 263 -16.79 -0.04 10.36
C LYS A 263 -18.27 0.22 10.10
N LEU A 264 -19.10 -0.83 10.16
CA LEU A 264 -20.53 -0.75 9.84
C LEU A 264 -21.36 0.13 10.79
N ASP A 265 -20.79 0.57 11.92
CA ASP A 265 -21.37 1.54 12.85
C ASP A 265 -21.16 2.99 12.43
N THR A 266 -20.41 3.25 11.35
CA THR A 266 -20.30 4.56 10.70
C THR A 266 -21.11 4.60 9.39
N GLU A 267 -21.28 5.79 8.83
CA GLU A 267 -21.99 6.03 7.57
C GLU A 267 -20.97 6.29 6.45
N PHE A 268 -21.00 5.48 5.39
CA PHE A 268 -20.12 5.63 4.21
C PHE A 268 -20.74 5.04 2.94
N VAL A 269 -20.25 5.48 1.78
CA VAL A 269 -20.63 4.96 0.46
C VAL A 269 -20.35 3.46 0.39
N GLY A 270 -21.32 2.64 -0.02
CA GLY A 270 -21.19 1.18 -0.08
C GLY A 270 -21.44 0.44 1.24
N ARG A 271 -21.72 1.16 2.36
CA ARG A 271 -22.01 0.55 3.67
C ARG A 271 -23.10 -0.53 3.60
N ASP A 272 -24.24 -0.22 2.98
CA ASP A 272 -25.38 -1.14 2.94
C ASP A 272 -25.09 -2.42 2.13
N ALA A 273 -24.24 -2.32 1.10
CA ALA A 273 -23.80 -3.49 0.32
C ALA A 273 -22.85 -4.37 1.15
N LEU A 274 -21.90 -3.76 1.86
CA LEU A 274 -20.99 -4.48 2.75
C LEU A 274 -21.70 -5.08 3.97
N GLU A 275 -22.70 -4.40 4.53
CA GLU A 275 -23.54 -4.93 5.62
C GLU A 275 -24.25 -6.22 5.17
N GLN A 276 -24.84 -6.21 3.97
CA GLN A 276 -25.47 -7.40 3.39
C GLN A 276 -24.47 -8.53 3.14
N GLN A 277 -23.28 -8.23 2.61
CA GLN A 277 -22.25 -9.23 2.37
C GLN A 277 -21.69 -9.81 3.67
N SER A 278 -21.54 -8.99 4.72
CA SER A 278 -21.10 -9.46 6.04
C SER A 278 -22.06 -10.51 6.64
N GLU A 279 -23.37 -10.38 6.39
CA GLU A 279 -24.37 -11.36 6.81
C GLU A 279 -24.41 -12.60 5.91
N ALA A 280 -24.20 -12.43 4.60
CA ALA A 280 -24.28 -13.50 3.61
C ALA A 280 -23.03 -14.40 3.57
N GLY A 281 -21.86 -13.83 3.88
CA GLY A 281 -20.55 -14.43 3.61
C GLY A 281 -20.04 -14.09 2.21
N VAL A 282 -18.84 -14.58 1.90
CA VAL A 282 -18.19 -14.44 0.58
C VAL A 282 -18.12 -15.80 -0.11
N ASP A 283 -18.21 -15.80 -1.45
CA ASP A 283 -18.06 -17.01 -2.25
C ASP A 283 -16.57 -17.31 -2.53
N GLU A 284 -15.75 -16.28 -2.69
CA GLU A 284 -14.30 -16.34 -2.89
C GLU A 284 -13.56 -15.55 -1.82
N THR A 285 -12.32 -15.93 -1.53
CA THR A 285 -11.47 -15.22 -0.57
C THR A 285 -10.03 -15.15 -1.05
N PHE A 286 -9.35 -14.09 -0.64
CA PHE A 286 -7.94 -13.89 -0.88
C PHE A 286 -7.10 -14.90 -0.09
N VAL A 287 -6.16 -15.54 -0.77
CA VAL A 287 -5.29 -16.57 -0.22
C VAL A 287 -3.85 -16.38 -0.71
N GLY A 288 -2.90 -16.86 0.10
CA GLY A 288 -1.55 -17.13 -0.35
C GLY A 288 -1.39 -18.58 -0.78
N PHE A 289 -0.37 -18.85 -1.58
CA PHE A 289 0.05 -20.21 -1.91
C PHE A 289 1.56 -20.29 -2.14
N ALA A 290 2.13 -21.48 -1.94
CA ALA A 290 3.52 -21.79 -2.23
C ALA A 290 3.60 -22.95 -3.25
N LEU A 291 4.36 -22.79 -4.34
CA LEU A 291 4.55 -23.90 -5.28
C LEU A 291 5.50 -24.95 -4.67
N LEU A 292 5.07 -26.21 -4.69
CA LEU A 292 5.88 -27.37 -4.33
C LEU A 292 6.85 -27.77 -5.47
N ASP A 293 6.44 -27.48 -6.71
CA ASP A 293 7.21 -27.80 -7.90
C ASP A 293 7.97 -26.57 -8.43
N ARG A 294 9.09 -26.82 -9.14
CA ARG A 294 9.86 -25.73 -9.77
C ARG A 294 9.02 -24.91 -10.74
N GLY A 295 8.90 -23.63 -10.46
CA GLY A 295 8.21 -22.62 -11.25
C GLY A 295 8.30 -21.27 -10.55
N VAL A 296 7.78 -20.21 -11.18
CA VAL A 296 7.53 -18.92 -10.54
C VAL A 296 6.12 -18.52 -10.98
N PRO A 297 5.16 -18.37 -10.05
CA PRO A 297 3.82 -17.90 -10.40
C PRO A 297 3.91 -16.44 -10.84
N ARG A 298 2.96 -16.01 -11.67
CA ARG A 298 2.84 -14.63 -12.16
C ARG A 298 1.36 -14.30 -12.28
N HIS A 299 1.05 -13.01 -12.20
CA HIS A 299 -0.27 -12.46 -12.47
C HIS A 299 -0.91 -13.09 -13.73
N GLY A 300 -2.18 -13.46 -13.64
CA GLY A 300 -2.98 -14.00 -14.74
C GLY A 300 -2.79 -15.50 -15.01
N TYR A 301 -2.01 -16.23 -14.21
CA TYR A 301 -2.00 -17.70 -14.31
C TYR A 301 -3.21 -18.29 -13.60
N ASP A 302 -3.80 -19.32 -14.20
CA ASP A 302 -4.93 -20.03 -13.59
C ASP A 302 -4.47 -20.82 -12.34
N ILE A 303 -5.30 -20.78 -11.31
CA ILE A 303 -5.29 -21.67 -10.15
C ILE A 303 -6.32 -22.76 -10.43
N ALA A 304 -5.94 -24.02 -10.27
CA ALA A 304 -6.80 -25.17 -10.52
C ALA A 304 -6.78 -26.15 -9.35
N ASP A 305 -7.87 -26.89 -9.17
CA ASP A 305 -7.98 -27.93 -8.15
C ASP A 305 -7.26 -29.25 -8.56
N GLU A 306 -7.44 -30.31 -7.76
CA GLU A 306 -6.83 -31.63 -8.00
C GLU A 306 -7.35 -32.31 -9.29
N ASP A 307 -8.55 -31.96 -9.75
CA ASP A 307 -9.17 -32.50 -10.96
C ASP A 307 -8.82 -31.67 -12.22
N GLY A 308 -8.10 -30.55 -12.04
CA GLY A 308 -7.68 -29.63 -13.08
C GLY A 308 -8.76 -28.63 -13.50
N GLU A 309 -9.82 -28.47 -12.71
CA GLU A 309 -10.80 -27.41 -12.88
C GLU A 309 -10.22 -26.07 -12.42
N VAL A 310 -10.40 -25.02 -13.21
CA VAL A 310 -9.92 -23.68 -12.85
C VAL A 310 -10.83 -23.12 -11.76
N ILE A 311 -10.25 -22.84 -10.60
CA ILE A 311 -10.91 -22.35 -9.40
C ILE A 311 -10.47 -20.93 -9.02
N GLY A 312 -9.65 -20.27 -9.85
CA GLY A 312 -9.19 -18.93 -9.53
C GLY A 312 -8.07 -18.47 -10.44
N VAL A 313 -7.54 -17.29 -10.15
CA VAL A 313 -6.44 -16.68 -10.89
C VAL A 313 -5.42 -16.12 -9.90
N VAL A 314 -4.15 -16.30 -10.24
CA VAL A 314 -3.04 -15.68 -9.52
C VAL A 314 -3.08 -14.19 -9.77
N THR A 315 -3.19 -13.39 -8.71
CA THR A 315 -3.13 -11.92 -8.78
C THR A 315 -1.70 -11.42 -8.68
N SER A 316 -0.90 -12.03 -7.80
CA SER A 316 0.50 -11.66 -7.58
C SER A 316 1.36 -12.90 -7.43
N GLY A 317 2.62 -12.86 -7.88
CA GLY A 317 3.49 -14.03 -7.80
C GLY A 317 4.96 -13.74 -8.02
N THR A 318 5.81 -14.32 -7.16
CA THR A 318 7.26 -14.11 -7.23
C THR A 318 8.07 -15.28 -6.65
N MET A 319 9.39 -15.15 -6.69
CA MET A 319 10.32 -16.00 -5.94
C MET A 319 10.70 -15.21 -4.68
N SER A 320 10.22 -15.63 -3.51
CA SER A 320 10.56 -14.99 -2.23
C SER A 320 12.08 -15.07 -2.00
N PRO A 321 12.78 -13.93 -1.83
CA PRO A 321 14.19 -13.93 -1.47
C PRO A 321 14.44 -14.50 -0.06
N THR A 322 13.54 -14.23 0.91
CA THR A 322 13.66 -14.71 2.30
C THR A 322 13.53 -16.22 2.37
N LEU A 323 12.46 -16.78 1.79
CA LEU A 323 12.15 -18.21 1.85
C LEU A 323 12.95 -19.02 0.82
N SER A 324 13.41 -18.37 -0.26
CA SER A 324 13.89 -19.06 -1.48
C SER A 324 12.85 -20.00 -2.08
N GLU A 325 11.57 -19.62 -1.94
CA GLU A 325 10.41 -20.38 -2.38
C GLU A 325 9.53 -19.55 -3.34
N PRO A 326 8.96 -20.18 -4.38
CA PRO A 326 7.98 -19.51 -5.24
C PRO A 326 6.63 -19.39 -4.53
N ILE A 327 6.24 -18.16 -4.23
CA ILE A 327 4.99 -17.82 -3.55
C ILE A 327 4.11 -16.94 -4.43
N GLY A 328 2.81 -16.97 -4.20
CA GLY A 328 1.86 -16.10 -4.88
C GLY A 328 0.60 -15.87 -4.07
N LEU A 329 -0.19 -14.94 -4.55
CA LEU A 329 -1.48 -14.52 -4.00
C LEU A 329 -2.55 -14.68 -5.09
N GLY A 330 -3.80 -14.84 -4.67
CA GLY A 330 -4.93 -14.91 -5.58
C GLY A 330 -6.24 -15.12 -4.82
N TYR A 331 -7.32 -15.31 -5.56
CA TYR A 331 -8.63 -15.61 -5.01
C TYR A 331 -9.05 -17.02 -5.40
N VAL A 332 -9.66 -17.72 -4.45
CA VAL A 332 -10.25 -19.06 -4.65
C VAL A 332 -11.59 -19.13 -3.93
N PRO A 333 -12.52 -20.02 -4.35
CA PRO A 333 -13.72 -20.31 -3.60
C PRO A 333 -13.39 -20.71 -2.16
N VAL A 334 -14.23 -20.29 -1.22
CA VAL A 334 -13.99 -20.47 0.22
C VAL A 334 -13.76 -21.93 0.64
N GLU A 335 -14.25 -22.90 -0.13
CA GLU A 335 -14.05 -24.33 0.12
C GLU A 335 -12.62 -24.84 -0.16
N TYR A 336 -11.80 -24.04 -0.86
CA TYR A 336 -10.38 -24.32 -1.13
C TYR A 336 -9.43 -23.47 -0.28
N ALA A 337 -9.94 -22.58 0.58
CA ALA A 337 -9.13 -21.56 1.25
C ALA A 337 -8.38 -22.03 2.50
N ASP A 338 -8.66 -23.24 2.99
CA ASP A 338 -8.00 -23.78 4.18
C ASP A 338 -6.50 -24.02 3.94
N ASP A 339 -5.67 -23.72 4.94
CA ASP A 339 -4.23 -23.99 4.91
C ASP A 339 -3.93 -25.47 4.57
N GLU A 340 -2.81 -25.67 3.86
CA GLU A 340 -2.35 -26.99 3.40
C GLU A 340 -3.24 -27.65 2.33
N THR A 341 -4.33 -27.02 1.88
CA THR A 341 -5.11 -27.49 0.72
C THR A 341 -4.22 -27.56 -0.52
N GLU A 342 -4.17 -28.73 -1.16
CA GLU A 342 -3.42 -28.93 -2.41
C GLU A 342 -4.18 -28.32 -3.58
N ILE A 343 -3.48 -27.49 -4.35
CA ILE A 343 -3.95 -26.87 -5.59
C ILE A 343 -2.86 -27.01 -6.66
N SER A 344 -3.15 -26.54 -7.87
CA SER A 344 -2.17 -26.42 -8.93
C SER A 344 -2.22 -25.04 -9.58
N VAL A 345 -1.07 -24.59 -10.12
CA VAL A 345 -0.96 -23.34 -10.87
C VAL A 345 -0.46 -23.64 -12.28
N LEU A 346 -1.14 -23.11 -13.30
CA LEU A 346 -0.82 -23.35 -14.71
C LEU A 346 0.32 -22.47 -15.22
N VAL A 347 1.54 -22.71 -14.74
CA VAL A 347 2.73 -21.95 -15.13
C VAL A 347 3.12 -22.23 -16.58
N ARG A 348 2.82 -21.28 -17.48
CA ARG A 348 3.05 -21.40 -18.94
C ARG A 348 2.39 -22.66 -19.54
N GLY A 349 1.17 -22.94 -19.10
CA GLY A 349 0.37 -24.10 -19.54
C GLY A 349 0.86 -25.45 -19.01
N ARG A 350 1.66 -25.45 -17.93
CA ARG A 350 2.07 -26.68 -17.23
C ARG A 350 1.63 -26.58 -15.78
N GLU A 351 0.91 -27.58 -15.32
CA GLU A 351 0.55 -27.71 -13.91
C GLU A 351 1.79 -27.77 -13.01
N LYS A 352 1.71 -27.02 -11.92
CA LYS A 352 2.67 -26.99 -10.82
C LYS A 352 1.88 -27.14 -9.54
N ARG A 353 2.18 -28.18 -8.76
CA ARG A 353 1.52 -28.36 -7.47
C ARG A 353 1.90 -27.22 -6.54
N ALA A 354 0.93 -26.79 -5.76
CA ALA A 354 1.06 -25.76 -4.76
C ALA A 354 0.20 -26.12 -3.54
N VAL A 355 0.46 -25.46 -2.43
CA VAL A 355 -0.38 -25.55 -1.23
C VAL A 355 -0.82 -24.16 -0.83
N ILE A 356 -2.07 -24.06 -0.36
CA ILE A 356 -2.60 -22.84 0.23
C ILE A 356 -1.86 -22.55 1.54
N VAL A 357 -1.53 -21.27 1.74
CA VAL A 357 -0.87 -20.73 2.92
C VAL A 357 -1.52 -19.39 3.25
N THR A 358 -2.05 -19.27 4.46
CA THR A 358 -2.59 -18.02 5.00
C THR A 358 -1.45 -17.02 5.17
N PRO A 359 -1.48 -15.85 4.49
CA PRO A 359 -0.48 -14.82 4.70
C PRO A 359 -0.51 -14.26 6.14
N PRO A 360 0.62 -13.77 6.66
CA PRO A 360 1.90 -13.60 5.96
C PRO A 360 2.69 -14.92 5.81
N PHE A 361 3.53 -15.00 4.78
CA PHE A 361 4.42 -16.15 4.54
C PHE A 361 5.63 -16.17 5.49
N ILE A 362 5.94 -15.04 6.10
CA ILE A 362 6.99 -14.85 7.11
C ILE A 362 6.42 -14.18 8.36
N ASN A 363 7.12 -14.27 9.50
CA ASN A 363 6.65 -13.71 10.78
C ASN A 363 7.46 -12.51 11.24
#